data_AF-A0AAU6SA60-F1
#
_entry.id   AF-A0AAU6SA60-F1
#
_cell.length_a   1.000
_cell.length_b   1.000
_cell.length_c   1.000
_cell.angle_alpha   90.00
_cell.angle_beta   90.00
_cell.angle_gamma   90.00
#
_symmetry.space_group_name_H-M   'P 1'
#
loop_
_entity.id
_entity.type
_entity.pdbx_description
1 polymer ?
#
loop_
_entity_poly.entity_id
_entity_poly.type
_entity_poly.pdbx_seq_one_letter_code
_entity_poly.pdbx_strand_id
1 'polypeptide(L)'
;MLTSRPVAGFLVRVTLAHVVTYFAVGLVAATVFNYEELFAQPIIRDFMRPFGSVAVIVGPLLQVVRGLIIAAVLLPFRSVLVARLGWLWLWLLFIGVGILSTPAAAPGSLEGAVYSQLPWWYHLIGMPEMLVQTLLFSALTGLIARHPDGVMAALPPVFDRVIRALVVTCLSFIGYAVVSVIFALASGAAVGSAENLSPAVQGVFVAPFVANGVIAFFASANGSRGRAAAALISYAFGAVAILSYQALVFGSAGLLYALVAPVLPAAILWFATSRAPREDPASVDDAERSVSRPGSLR
;
A
#
# COMPACT_ATOMS: atom_id res chain seq x y z
N MET A 1 23.70 3.81 26.50
CA MET A 1 23.08 5.10 26.16
C MET A 1 21.99 4.86 25.13
N LEU A 2 20.71 4.93 25.54
CA LEU A 2 19.57 4.85 24.64
C LEU A 2 19.46 6.18 23.90
N THR A 3 19.93 6.26 22.67
CA THR A 3 19.67 7.41 21.80
C THR A 3 18.17 7.69 21.79
N SER A 4 17.80 8.93 22.07
CA SER A 4 16.43 9.48 22.07
C SER A 4 15.92 9.54 20.63
N ARG A 5 15.78 8.39 19.99
CA ARG A 5 15.11 8.28 18.70
C ARG A 5 13.64 8.66 18.91
N PRO A 6 13.01 9.42 18.00
CA PRO A 6 11.65 9.89 18.19
C PRO A 6 10.69 8.71 18.30
N VAL A 7 10.14 8.51 19.50
CA VAL A 7 9.21 7.42 19.84
C VAL A 7 8.02 7.40 18.86
N ALA A 8 7.47 8.57 18.57
CA ALA A 8 6.39 8.73 17.61
C ALA A 8 6.75 8.19 16.20
N GLY A 9 7.98 8.45 15.74
CA GLY A 9 8.45 7.97 14.44
C GLY A 9 8.53 6.44 14.37
N PHE A 10 8.96 5.79 15.46
CA PHE A 10 8.95 4.32 15.54
C PHE A 10 7.51 3.77 15.55
N LEU A 11 6.65 4.31 16.40
CA LEU A 11 5.25 3.86 16.51
C LEU A 11 4.51 3.95 15.17
N VAL A 12 4.61 5.08 14.48
CA VAL A 12 3.95 5.29 13.18
C VAL A 12 4.49 4.32 12.14
N ARG A 13 5.82 4.20 12.00
CA ARG A 13 6.42 3.35 10.95
C ARG A 13 6.15 1.86 11.17
N VAL A 14 6.19 1.39 12.41
CA VAL A 14 5.86 -0.02 12.73
C VAL A 14 4.37 -0.28 12.54
N THR A 15 3.50 0.65 12.93
CA THR A 15 2.05 0.55 12.63
C THR A 15 1.81 0.46 11.13
N LEU A 16 2.45 1.31 10.33
CA LEU A 16 2.36 1.26 8.87
C LEU A 16 2.90 -0.05 8.31
N ALA A 17 4.00 -0.58 8.84
CA ALA A 17 4.53 -1.89 8.43
C ALA A 17 3.51 -3.01 8.68
N HIS A 18 2.83 -3.01 9.83
CA HIS A 18 1.77 -3.97 10.13
C HIS A 18 0.63 -3.85 9.13
N VAL A 19 0.10 -2.65 8.94
CA VAL A 19 -1.04 -2.39 8.04
C VAL A 19 -0.69 -2.80 6.60
N VAL A 20 0.45 -2.37 6.08
CA VAL A 20 0.87 -2.67 4.71
C VAL A 20 1.06 -4.17 4.49
N THR A 21 1.76 -4.86 5.40
CA THR A 21 1.98 -6.31 5.26
C THR A 21 0.69 -7.10 5.41
N TYR A 22 -0.19 -6.70 6.33
CA TYR A 22 -1.51 -7.29 6.48
C TYR A 22 -2.33 -7.19 5.20
N PHE A 23 -2.45 -6.00 4.62
CA PHE A 23 -3.21 -5.81 3.39
C PHE A 23 -2.58 -6.48 2.18
N ALA A 24 -1.26 -6.40 2.03
CA ALA A 24 -0.57 -6.99 0.89
C ALA A 24 -0.73 -8.52 0.88
N VAL A 25 -0.50 -9.17 2.03
CA VAL A 25 -0.61 -10.63 2.13
C VAL A 25 -2.07 -11.07 2.11
N GLY A 26 -2.97 -10.35 2.79
CA GLY A 26 -4.40 -10.64 2.79
C GLY A 26 -5.04 -10.52 1.40
N LEU A 27 -4.61 -9.55 0.58
CA LEU A 27 -5.09 -9.42 -0.80
C LEU A 27 -4.64 -10.62 -1.65
N VAL A 28 -3.37 -11.02 -1.54
CA VAL A 28 -2.86 -12.21 -2.24
C VAL A 28 -3.61 -13.46 -1.77
N ALA A 29 -3.78 -13.62 -0.47
CA ALA A 29 -4.46 -14.76 0.12
C ALA A 29 -5.94 -14.83 -0.30
N ALA A 30 -6.64 -13.69 -0.38
CA ALA A 30 -8.01 -13.62 -0.89
C ALA A 30 -8.12 -14.11 -2.34
N THR A 31 -7.11 -13.85 -3.18
CA THR A 31 -7.11 -14.37 -4.57
C THR A 31 -6.80 -15.86 -4.67
N VAL A 32 -6.09 -16.42 -3.68
CA VAL A 32 -5.66 -17.84 -3.70
C VAL A 32 -6.68 -18.75 -3.02
N PHE A 33 -7.32 -18.31 -1.93
CA PHE A 33 -8.13 -19.17 -1.05
C PHE A 33 -9.64 -19.07 -1.24
N ASN A 34 -10.12 -18.21 -2.14
CA ASN A 34 -11.56 -17.98 -2.39
C ASN A 34 -12.37 -17.82 -1.08
N TYR A 35 -12.10 -16.77 -0.31
CA TYR A 35 -12.73 -16.59 1.00
C TYR A 35 -14.26 -16.53 0.96
N GLU A 36 -14.85 -16.11 -0.15
CA GLU A 36 -16.31 -16.08 -0.31
C GLU A 36 -16.90 -17.48 -0.15
N GLU A 37 -16.38 -18.45 -0.90
CA GLU A 37 -16.81 -19.84 -0.82
C GLU A 37 -16.39 -20.46 0.52
N LEU A 38 -15.15 -20.20 0.95
CA LEU A 38 -14.60 -20.77 2.18
C LEU A 38 -15.41 -20.38 3.42
N PHE A 39 -15.78 -19.09 3.54
CA PHE A 39 -16.52 -18.58 4.70
C PHE A 39 -18.01 -18.92 4.63
N ALA A 40 -18.52 -19.37 3.49
CA ALA A 40 -19.89 -19.85 3.34
C ALA A 40 -20.10 -21.31 3.80
N GLN A 41 -19.01 -22.07 3.95
CA GLN A 41 -19.09 -23.48 4.33
C GLN A 41 -19.73 -23.67 5.72
N PRO A 42 -20.43 -24.81 5.96
CA PRO A 42 -20.97 -25.15 7.27
C PRO A 42 -19.89 -25.10 8.36
N ILE A 43 -20.26 -24.76 9.60
CA ILE A 43 -19.37 -24.57 10.76
C ILE A 43 -18.44 -23.34 10.63
N ILE A 44 -17.81 -23.12 9.48
CA ILE A 44 -16.96 -21.94 9.24
C ILE A 44 -17.81 -20.67 9.22
N ARG A 45 -18.96 -20.68 8.56
CA ARG A 45 -19.90 -19.54 8.54
C ARG A 45 -20.46 -19.15 9.91
N ASP A 46 -20.47 -20.09 10.85
CA ASP A 46 -20.96 -19.86 12.22
C ASP A 46 -19.85 -19.20 13.07
N PHE A 47 -18.59 -19.32 12.63
CA PHE A 47 -17.41 -18.70 13.23
C PHE A 47 -17.02 -17.38 12.54
N MET A 48 -16.99 -17.36 11.21
CA MET A 48 -16.56 -16.22 10.38
C MET A 48 -17.74 -15.37 9.93
N ARG A 49 -17.51 -14.05 9.81
CA ARG A 49 -18.45 -13.16 9.12
C ARG A 49 -18.40 -13.42 7.61
N PRO A 50 -19.52 -13.22 6.89
CA PRO A 50 -19.53 -13.31 5.43
C PRO A 50 -18.47 -12.41 4.79
N PHE A 51 -17.84 -12.89 3.73
CA PHE A 51 -16.93 -12.07 2.93
C PHE A 51 -17.66 -10.84 2.38
N GLY A 52 -16.99 -9.68 2.34
CA GLY A 52 -17.65 -8.44 1.90
C GLY A 52 -18.56 -7.75 2.94
N SER A 53 -18.75 -8.33 4.13
CA SER A 53 -19.63 -7.75 5.17
C SER A 53 -18.99 -6.56 5.93
N VAL A 54 -19.58 -6.14 7.06
CA VAL A 54 -19.09 -5.04 7.93
C VAL A 54 -17.59 -5.15 8.26
N ALA A 55 -17.04 -6.36 8.29
CA ALA A 55 -15.61 -6.60 8.47
C ALA A 55 -14.72 -5.91 7.42
N VAL A 56 -15.22 -5.65 6.21
CA VAL A 56 -14.48 -4.93 5.16
C VAL A 56 -14.38 -3.43 5.44
N ILE A 57 -15.37 -2.86 6.14
CA ILE A 57 -15.38 -1.42 6.49
C ILE A 57 -14.59 -1.19 7.79
N VAL A 58 -14.84 -2.00 8.82
CA VAL A 58 -14.25 -1.83 10.15
C VAL A 58 -12.86 -2.49 10.26
N GLY A 59 -12.63 -3.58 9.52
CA GLY A 59 -11.37 -4.33 9.54
C GLY A 59 -10.14 -3.45 9.31
N PRO A 60 -10.09 -2.61 8.26
CA PRO A 60 -8.99 -1.69 8.01
C PRO A 60 -8.62 -0.81 9.22
N LEU A 61 -9.62 -0.26 9.89
CA LEU A 61 -9.41 0.60 11.06
C LEU A 61 -8.85 -0.20 12.23
N LEU A 62 -9.36 -1.41 12.47
CA LEU A 62 -8.84 -2.30 13.51
C LEU A 62 -7.39 -2.71 13.26
N GLN A 63 -6.94 -2.80 12.01
CA GLN A 63 -5.53 -3.08 11.72
C GLN A 63 -4.61 -1.94 12.09
N VAL A 64 -5.06 -0.68 11.96
CA VAL A 64 -4.29 0.48 12.44
C VAL A 64 -4.15 0.41 13.96
N VAL A 65 -5.25 0.15 14.67
CA VAL A 65 -5.24 0.01 16.14
C VAL A 65 -4.35 -1.15 16.58
N ARG A 66 -4.48 -2.32 15.94
CA ARG A 66 -3.67 -3.51 16.23
C ARG A 66 -2.18 -3.25 15.97
N GLY A 67 -1.85 -2.60 14.85
CA GLY A 67 -0.48 -2.21 14.52
C GLY A 67 0.12 -1.27 15.56
N LEU A 68 -0.68 -0.30 16.05
CA LEU A 68 -0.25 0.62 17.10
C LEU A 68 0.01 -0.09 18.43
N ILE A 69 -0.87 -1.02 18.83
CA ILE A 69 -0.68 -1.84 20.04
C ILE A 69 0.63 -2.64 19.92
N ILE A 70 0.84 -3.33 18.80
CA ILE A 70 2.07 -4.09 18.56
C ILE A 70 3.29 -3.15 18.60
N ALA A 71 3.24 -2.00 17.95
CA ALA A 71 4.34 -1.04 17.94
C ALA A 71 4.68 -0.53 19.35
N ALA A 72 3.67 -0.26 20.18
CA ALA A 72 3.85 0.14 21.56
C ALA A 72 4.50 -0.96 22.40
N VAL A 73 4.06 -2.21 22.24
CA VAL A 73 4.65 -3.38 22.92
C VAL A 73 6.10 -3.61 22.49
N LEU A 74 6.43 -3.36 21.22
CA LEU A 74 7.80 -3.54 20.69
C LEU A 74 8.76 -2.40 21.06
N LEU A 75 8.26 -1.24 21.47
CA LEU A 75 9.06 -0.07 21.81
C LEU A 75 10.18 -0.36 22.85
N PRO A 76 9.92 -1.04 23.99
CA PRO A 76 10.99 -1.42 24.93
C PRO A 76 12.00 -2.40 24.34
N PHE A 77 11.62 -3.20 23.34
CA PHE A 77 12.47 -4.21 22.70
C PHE A 77 13.23 -3.68 21.48
N ARG A 78 13.18 -2.38 21.19
CA ARG A 78 13.81 -1.79 20.00
C ARG A 78 15.29 -2.11 19.84
N SER A 79 16.03 -2.24 20.93
CA SER A 79 17.46 -2.61 20.91
C SER A 79 17.67 -4.04 20.38
N VAL A 80 16.78 -4.96 20.73
CA VAL A 80 16.78 -6.35 20.24
C VAL A 80 16.46 -6.37 18.74
N LEU A 81 15.52 -5.54 18.28
CA LEU A 81 15.13 -5.45 16.88
C LEU A 81 16.26 -4.94 15.96
N VAL A 82 17.15 -4.09 16.48
CA VAL A 82 18.32 -3.60 15.75
C VAL A 82 19.33 -4.72 15.45
N ALA A 83 19.42 -5.73 16.34
CA ALA A 83 20.38 -6.82 16.20
C ALA A 83 20.21 -7.60 14.89
N ARG A 84 21.28 -8.30 14.45
CA ARG A 84 21.33 -9.02 13.16
C ARG A 84 20.16 -9.99 12.94
N LEU A 85 19.73 -10.66 14.01
CA LEU A 85 18.62 -11.62 13.99
C LEU A 85 17.36 -11.11 14.72
N GLY A 86 17.30 -9.81 15.05
CA GLY A 86 16.17 -9.23 15.79
C GLY A 86 14.81 -9.45 15.11
N TRP A 87 14.77 -9.37 13.77
CA TRP A 87 13.59 -9.68 12.97
C TRP A 87 13.19 -11.16 13.05
N LEU A 88 14.16 -12.08 13.12
CA LEU A 88 13.88 -13.51 13.22
C LEU A 88 13.31 -13.85 14.60
N TRP A 89 13.87 -13.26 15.66
CA TRP A 89 13.33 -13.42 17.01
C TRP A 89 11.92 -12.88 17.14
N LEU A 90 11.62 -11.73 16.51
CA LEU A 90 10.27 -11.20 16.46
C LEU A 90 9.31 -12.16 15.73
N TRP A 91 9.75 -12.74 14.61
CA TRP A 91 8.92 -13.70 13.87
C TRP A 91 8.66 -14.98 14.67
N LEU A 92 9.69 -15.54 15.32
CA LEU A 92 9.54 -16.70 16.21
C LEU A 92 8.62 -16.40 17.39
N LEU A 93 8.61 -15.17 17.91
CA LEU A 93 7.66 -14.74 18.93
C LEU A 93 6.21 -14.74 18.40
N PHE A 94 5.98 -14.27 17.17
CA PHE A 94 4.65 -14.40 16.55
C PHE A 94 4.24 -15.85 16.35
N ILE A 95 5.14 -16.73 15.89
CA ILE A 95 4.82 -18.15 15.71
C ILE A 95 4.48 -18.79 17.06
N GLY A 96 5.41 -18.69 18.02
CA GLY A 96 5.29 -19.38 19.31
C GLY A 96 4.14 -18.83 20.15
N VAL A 97 4.07 -17.51 20.33
CA VAL A 97 3.11 -16.89 21.27
C VAL A 97 1.85 -16.41 20.55
N GLY A 98 2.00 -15.81 19.37
CA GLY A 98 0.88 -15.17 18.65
C GLY A 98 -0.01 -16.12 17.86
N ILE A 99 0.54 -17.25 17.37
CA ILE A 99 -0.17 -18.19 16.50
C ILE A 99 -0.40 -19.51 17.23
N LEU A 100 0.66 -20.24 17.60
CA LEU A 100 0.52 -21.59 18.15
C LEU A 100 -0.04 -21.57 19.58
N SER A 101 0.52 -20.73 20.46
CA SER A 101 0.15 -20.65 21.88
C SER A 101 -0.71 -19.44 22.22
N THR A 102 -1.52 -18.93 21.27
CA THR A 102 -2.44 -17.83 21.59
C THR A 102 -3.48 -18.30 22.63
N PRO A 103 -3.80 -17.50 23.66
CA PRO A 103 -4.74 -17.90 24.72
C PRO A 103 -6.19 -18.12 24.26
N ALA A 104 -6.54 -17.70 23.05
CA ALA A 104 -7.87 -17.89 22.48
C ALA A 104 -7.92 -19.13 21.57
N ALA A 105 -9.10 -19.75 21.47
CA ALA A 105 -9.39 -20.86 20.56
C ALA A 105 -9.47 -20.40 19.08
N ALA A 106 -8.39 -19.79 18.59
CA ALA A 106 -8.28 -19.23 17.24
C ALA A 106 -7.85 -20.30 16.21
N PRO A 107 -8.23 -20.15 14.93
CA PRO A 107 -7.70 -20.98 13.85
C PRO A 107 -6.16 -20.95 13.83
N GLY A 108 -5.54 -22.12 13.68
CA GLY A 108 -4.08 -22.28 13.72
C GLY A 108 -3.44 -22.39 15.12
N SER A 109 -4.18 -22.16 16.21
CA SER A 109 -3.67 -22.33 17.58
C SER A 109 -3.91 -23.73 18.15
N LEU A 110 -3.14 -24.09 19.18
CA LEU A 110 -3.34 -25.33 19.94
C LEU A 110 -4.71 -25.34 20.65
N GLU A 111 -5.12 -24.21 21.22
CA GLU A 111 -6.44 -24.05 21.85
C GLU A 111 -7.57 -24.23 20.83
N GLY A 112 -7.44 -23.65 19.64
CA GLY A 112 -8.45 -23.82 18.58
C GLY A 112 -8.53 -25.27 18.10
N ALA A 113 -7.38 -25.91 17.96
CA ALA A 113 -7.25 -27.30 17.57
C ALA A 113 -7.94 -28.29 18.54
N VAL A 114 -7.95 -27.96 19.84
CA VAL A 114 -8.55 -28.82 20.88
C VAL A 114 -10.01 -28.45 21.17
N TYR A 115 -10.33 -27.16 21.24
CA TYR A 115 -11.60 -26.67 21.78
C TYR A 115 -12.57 -26.09 20.76
N SER A 116 -12.18 -25.95 19.49
CA SER A 116 -13.10 -25.47 18.45
C SER A 116 -13.74 -26.64 17.68
N GLN A 117 -14.89 -26.37 17.05
CA GLN A 117 -15.52 -27.29 16.11
C GLN A 117 -14.95 -27.18 14.69
N LEU A 118 -13.96 -26.30 14.46
CA LEU A 118 -13.40 -26.09 13.14
C LEU A 118 -12.64 -27.33 12.68
N PRO A 119 -12.74 -27.70 11.39
CA PRO A 119 -12.04 -28.86 10.89
C PRO A 119 -10.52 -28.61 10.86
N TRP A 120 -9.73 -29.65 11.12
CA TRP A 120 -8.26 -29.56 11.17
C TRP A 120 -7.62 -28.92 9.94
N TRP A 121 -8.14 -29.18 8.74
CA TRP A 121 -7.61 -28.56 7.53
C TRP A 121 -7.77 -27.04 7.54
N TYR A 122 -8.80 -26.50 8.20
CA TYR A 122 -9.03 -25.07 8.31
C TYR A 122 -8.01 -24.39 9.25
N HIS A 123 -7.52 -25.11 10.26
CA HIS A 123 -6.39 -24.64 11.06
C HIS A 123 -5.10 -24.51 10.23
N LEU A 124 -4.95 -25.30 9.16
CA LEU A 124 -3.74 -25.34 8.34
C LEU A 124 -3.82 -24.42 7.13
N ILE A 125 -4.99 -24.26 6.51
CA ILE A 125 -5.13 -23.50 5.26
C ILE A 125 -4.80 -22.00 5.43
N GLY A 126 -5.07 -21.43 6.61
CA GLY A 126 -4.73 -20.04 6.93
C GLY A 126 -3.28 -19.82 7.39
N MET A 127 -2.53 -20.89 7.69
CA MET A 127 -1.16 -20.78 8.19
C MET A 127 -0.20 -20.10 7.21
N PRO A 128 -0.19 -20.41 5.91
CA PRO A 128 0.68 -19.72 4.96
C PRO A 128 0.51 -18.20 4.99
N GLU A 129 -0.73 -17.72 5.01
CA GLU A 129 -1.04 -16.29 5.10
C GLU A 129 -0.50 -15.68 6.39
N MET A 130 -0.82 -16.27 7.56
CA MET A 130 -0.38 -15.76 8.86
C MET A 130 1.13 -15.77 9.02
N LEU A 131 1.80 -16.84 8.60
CA LEU A 131 3.26 -16.98 8.68
C LEU A 131 3.98 -15.99 7.75
N VAL A 132 3.50 -15.84 6.51
CA VAL A 132 4.09 -14.90 5.55
C VAL A 132 3.86 -13.45 6.00
N GLN A 133 2.65 -13.10 6.45
CA GLN A 133 2.35 -11.75 6.93
C GLN A 133 3.24 -11.37 8.13
N THR A 134 3.32 -12.24 9.14
CA THR A 134 4.13 -11.98 10.34
C THR A 134 5.64 -11.99 10.03
N LEU A 135 6.09 -12.79 9.06
CA LEU A 135 7.48 -12.79 8.58
C LEU A 135 7.83 -11.46 7.94
N LEU A 136 7.01 -11.01 6.97
CA LEU A 136 7.23 -9.74 6.26
C LEU A 136 7.16 -8.55 7.23
N PHE A 137 6.19 -8.57 8.15
CA PHE A 137 6.09 -7.57 9.21
C PHE A 137 7.37 -7.52 10.06
N SER A 138 7.86 -8.68 10.49
CA SER A 138 9.05 -8.77 11.34
C SER A 138 10.31 -8.31 10.63
N ALA A 139 10.49 -8.71 9.36
CA ALA A 139 11.59 -8.26 8.51
C ALA A 139 11.57 -6.74 8.31
N LEU A 140 10.41 -6.17 7.96
CA LEU A 140 10.25 -4.73 7.76
C LEU A 140 10.46 -3.94 9.05
N THR A 141 9.95 -4.45 10.18
CA THR A 141 10.15 -3.84 11.50
C THR A 141 11.62 -3.84 11.93
N GLY A 142 12.34 -4.94 11.69
CA GLY A 142 13.79 -4.99 11.91
C GLY A 142 14.55 -4.01 11.03
N LEU A 143 14.13 -3.84 9.78
CA LEU A 143 14.72 -2.86 8.86
C LEU A 143 14.45 -1.41 9.32
N ILE A 144 13.23 -1.11 9.76
CA ILE A 144 12.85 0.19 10.35
C ILE A 144 13.69 0.48 11.60
N ALA A 145 13.89 -0.51 12.46
CA ALA A 145 14.69 -0.36 13.67
C ALA A 145 16.16 -0.04 13.35
N ARG A 146 16.72 -0.65 12.29
CA ARG A 146 18.11 -0.40 11.84
C ARG A 146 18.29 0.93 11.13
N HIS A 147 17.29 1.40 10.40
CA HIS A 147 17.34 2.63 9.61
C HIS A 147 16.35 3.69 10.13
N PRO A 148 16.65 4.32 11.28
CA PRO A 148 15.75 5.29 11.91
C PRO A 148 15.51 6.54 11.06
N ASP A 149 16.45 6.91 10.18
CA ASP A 149 16.30 8.09 9.31
C ASP A 149 15.43 7.80 8.08
N GLY A 150 15.19 6.51 7.77
CA GLY A 150 14.27 6.08 6.73
C GLY A 150 14.74 4.82 6.02
N VAL A 151 13.84 3.84 5.87
CA VAL A 151 14.12 2.58 5.17
C VAL A 151 14.49 2.80 3.70
N MET A 152 13.87 3.80 3.04
CA MET A 152 14.11 4.08 1.62
C MET A 152 15.55 4.50 1.33
N ALA A 153 16.26 5.08 2.31
CA ALA A 153 17.66 5.44 2.15
C ALA A 153 18.58 4.21 2.11
N ALA A 154 18.15 3.09 2.70
CA ALA A 154 18.90 1.84 2.72
C ALA A 154 18.63 0.95 1.50
N LEU A 155 17.57 1.23 0.74
CA LEU A 155 17.19 0.47 -0.45
C LEU A 155 17.84 1.05 -1.71
N PRO A 156 18.06 0.21 -2.76
CA PRO A 156 18.54 0.69 -4.04
C PRO A 156 17.66 1.83 -4.59
N PRO A 157 18.23 2.86 -5.27
CA PRO A 157 17.46 4.02 -5.77
C PRO A 157 16.31 3.69 -6.73
N VAL A 158 16.29 2.48 -7.31
CA VAL A 158 15.17 1.99 -8.11
C VAL A 158 13.91 1.78 -7.27
N PHE A 159 14.01 1.42 -5.99
CA PHE A 159 12.84 1.20 -5.13
C PHE A 159 12.05 2.48 -4.87
N ASP A 160 12.72 3.60 -4.63
CA ASP A 160 12.06 4.91 -4.50
C ASP A 160 11.28 5.26 -5.78
N ARG A 161 11.86 4.98 -6.96
CA ARG A 161 11.17 5.17 -8.26
C ARG A 161 9.96 4.26 -8.42
N VAL A 162 10.09 2.97 -8.10
CA VAL A 162 8.98 1.99 -8.18
C VAL A 162 7.84 2.39 -7.26
N ILE A 163 8.13 2.71 -6.00
CA ILE A 163 7.10 3.06 -5.01
C ILE A 163 6.39 4.36 -5.40
N ARG A 164 7.14 5.38 -5.82
CA ARG A 164 6.53 6.63 -6.32
C ARG A 164 5.65 6.36 -7.53
N ALA A 165 6.14 5.60 -8.51
CA ALA A 165 5.37 5.25 -9.69
C ALA A 165 4.06 4.55 -9.31
N LEU A 166 4.13 3.56 -8.40
CA LEU A 166 2.96 2.86 -7.89
C LEU A 166 1.97 3.82 -7.21
N VAL A 167 2.44 4.68 -6.30
CA VAL A 167 1.58 5.67 -5.61
C VAL A 167 0.90 6.60 -6.61
N VAL A 168 1.66 7.15 -7.56
CA VAL A 168 1.12 8.04 -8.60
C VAL A 168 0.09 7.29 -9.46
N THR A 169 0.35 6.03 -9.80
CA THR A 169 -0.58 5.19 -10.58
C THR A 169 -1.88 4.97 -9.83
N CYS A 170 -1.81 4.60 -8.55
CA CYS A 170 -2.99 4.41 -7.70
C CYS A 170 -3.79 5.70 -7.54
N LEU A 171 -3.13 6.84 -7.30
CA LEU A 171 -3.80 8.14 -7.23
C LEU A 171 -4.46 8.50 -8.57
N SER A 172 -3.79 8.23 -9.68
CA SER A 172 -4.33 8.47 -11.02
C SER A 172 -5.55 7.59 -11.30
N PHE A 173 -5.54 6.33 -10.85
CA PHE A 173 -6.69 5.45 -10.91
C PHE A 173 -7.87 5.95 -10.08
N ILE A 174 -7.62 6.45 -8.87
CA ILE A 174 -8.65 7.14 -8.07
C ILE A 174 -9.19 8.35 -8.86
N GLY A 175 -8.33 9.08 -9.56
CA GLY A 175 -8.73 10.15 -10.48
C GLY A 175 -9.73 9.67 -11.54
N TYR A 176 -9.45 8.55 -12.21
CA TYR A 176 -10.38 7.93 -13.17
C TYR A 176 -11.71 7.60 -12.49
N ALA A 177 -11.68 6.94 -11.33
CA ALA A 177 -12.88 6.55 -10.59
C ALA A 177 -13.74 7.77 -10.21
N VAL A 178 -13.13 8.84 -9.70
CA VAL A 178 -13.83 10.09 -9.33
C VAL A 178 -14.51 10.72 -10.53
N VAL A 179 -13.79 10.89 -11.65
CA VAL A 179 -14.40 11.48 -12.86
C VAL A 179 -15.52 10.59 -13.40
N SER A 180 -15.34 9.27 -13.34
CA SER A 180 -16.35 8.31 -13.79
C SER A 180 -17.63 8.39 -12.96
N VAL A 181 -17.50 8.47 -11.63
CA VAL A 181 -18.65 8.62 -10.72
C VAL A 181 -19.36 9.95 -10.96
N ILE A 182 -18.61 11.06 -11.09
CA ILE A 182 -19.20 12.37 -11.39
C ILE A 182 -19.95 12.35 -12.73
N PHE A 183 -19.35 11.77 -13.76
CA PHE A 183 -19.95 11.66 -15.08
C PHE A 183 -21.24 10.80 -15.05
N ALA A 184 -21.21 9.68 -14.32
CA ALA A 184 -22.38 8.82 -14.12
C ALA A 184 -23.53 9.58 -13.43
N LEU A 185 -23.24 10.28 -12.33
CA LEU A 185 -24.22 11.10 -11.62
C LEU A 185 -24.79 12.22 -12.50
N ALA A 186 -23.94 12.91 -13.26
CA ALA A 186 -24.36 13.98 -14.17
C ALA A 186 -25.24 13.45 -15.33
N SER A 187 -25.04 12.20 -15.73
CA SER A 187 -25.84 11.53 -16.76
C SER A 187 -27.13 10.90 -16.21
N GLY A 188 -27.40 11.03 -14.90
CA GLY A 188 -28.55 10.39 -14.25
C GLY A 188 -28.43 8.86 -14.12
N ALA A 189 -27.24 8.30 -14.28
CA ALA A 189 -27.01 6.86 -14.18
C ALA A 189 -26.98 6.42 -12.71
N ALA A 190 -27.49 5.22 -12.43
CA ALA A 190 -27.47 4.64 -11.09
C ALA A 190 -26.03 4.25 -10.68
N VAL A 191 -25.51 4.87 -9.63
CA VAL A 191 -24.19 4.54 -9.05
C VAL A 191 -24.38 3.50 -7.95
N GLY A 192 -23.87 2.29 -8.17
CA GLY A 192 -23.81 1.24 -7.14
C GLY A 192 -24.41 -0.11 -7.52
N SER A 193 -24.81 -0.32 -8.78
CA SER A 193 -25.22 -1.65 -9.25
C SER A 193 -24.00 -2.58 -9.36
N ALA A 194 -24.21 -3.90 -9.17
CA ALA A 194 -23.16 -4.91 -9.37
C ALA A 194 -22.57 -4.86 -10.80
N GLU A 195 -23.35 -4.37 -11.78
CA GLU A 195 -22.92 -4.16 -13.16
C GLU A 195 -21.76 -3.16 -13.29
N ASN A 196 -21.70 -2.14 -12.42
CA ASN A 196 -20.60 -1.16 -12.42
C ASN A 196 -19.24 -1.79 -12.00
N LEU A 197 -19.28 -2.95 -11.34
CA LEU A 197 -18.09 -3.73 -10.95
C LEU A 197 -17.80 -4.87 -11.91
N SER A 198 -18.54 -5.00 -13.01
CA SER A 198 -18.32 -6.06 -13.99
C SER A 198 -16.92 -5.97 -14.61
N PRO A 199 -16.29 -7.11 -14.97
CA PRO A 199 -14.98 -7.11 -15.61
C PRO A 199 -14.90 -6.27 -16.90
N ALA A 200 -16.01 -6.19 -17.65
CA ALA A 200 -16.10 -5.36 -18.84
C ALA A 200 -16.02 -3.86 -18.50
N VAL A 201 -16.73 -3.39 -17.48
CA VAL A 201 -16.66 -1.98 -17.06
C VAL A 201 -15.30 -1.65 -16.45
N GLN A 202 -14.76 -2.53 -15.61
CA GLN A 202 -13.43 -2.34 -14.99
C GLN A 202 -12.30 -2.40 -16.03
N GLY A 203 -12.47 -3.18 -17.10
CA GLY A 203 -11.50 -3.35 -18.17
C GLY A 203 -11.15 -2.05 -18.90
N VAL A 204 -12.06 -1.08 -18.93
CA VAL A 204 -11.85 0.27 -19.51
C VAL A 204 -10.59 0.94 -18.93
N PHE A 205 -10.28 0.69 -17.66
CA PHE A 205 -9.20 1.38 -16.96
C PHE A 205 -7.88 0.61 -16.93
N VAL A 206 -7.83 -0.64 -17.39
CA VAL A 206 -6.62 -1.49 -17.30
C VAL A 206 -5.47 -0.90 -18.11
N ALA A 207 -5.70 -0.60 -19.40
CA ALA A 207 -4.66 -0.02 -20.25
C ALA A 207 -4.21 1.38 -19.75
N PRO A 208 -5.12 2.32 -19.41
CA PRO A 208 -4.73 3.58 -18.79
C PRO A 208 -3.95 3.43 -17.47
N PHE A 209 -4.32 2.47 -16.62
CA PHE A 209 -3.63 2.19 -15.37
C PHE A 209 -2.18 1.76 -15.60
N VAL A 210 -1.96 0.75 -16.46
CA VAL A 210 -0.62 0.25 -16.78
C VAL A 210 0.23 1.33 -17.43
N ALA A 211 -0.33 2.09 -18.38
CA ALA A 211 0.38 3.18 -19.03
C ALA A 211 0.81 4.26 -18.04
N ASN A 212 -0.08 4.67 -17.12
CA ASN A 212 0.25 5.65 -16.10
C ASN A 212 1.37 5.17 -15.17
N GLY A 213 1.45 3.87 -14.88
CA GLY A 213 2.56 3.30 -14.11
C GLY A 213 3.89 3.35 -14.84
N VAL A 214 3.91 3.01 -16.12
CA VAL A 214 5.11 3.13 -16.95
C VAL A 214 5.54 4.59 -17.06
N ILE A 215 4.60 5.49 -17.36
CA ILE A 215 4.87 6.93 -17.47
C ILE A 215 5.41 7.47 -16.15
N ALA A 216 4.76 7.19 -15.02
CA ALA A 216 5.19 7.69 -13.71
C ALA A 216 6.60 7.21 -13.33
N PHE A 217 6.95 5.96 -13.69
CA PHE A 217 8.28 5.42 -13.46
C PHE A 217 9.37 6.22 -14.19
N PHE A 218 9.18 6.52 -15.47
CA PHE A 218 10.16 7.25 -16.29
C PHE A 218 10.10 8.78 -16.14
N ALA A 219 8.93 9.35 -15.85
CA ALA A 219 8.73 10.80 -15.75
C ALA A 219 9.47 11.42 -14.55
N SER A 220 9.70 10.64 -13.49
CA SER A 220 10.38 11.06 -12.26
C SER A 220 11.82 11.58 -12.47
N ALA A 221 12.40 11.43 -13.67
CA ALA A 221 13.77 11.78 -14.00
C ALA A 221 13.98 13.15 -14.70
N ASN A 222 12.96 13.78 -15.31
CA ASN A 222 13.19 14.76 -16.39
C ASN A 222 12.71 16.22 -16.17
N GLY A 223 12.64 16.70 -14.92
CA GLY A 223 12.37 18.12 -14.63
C GLY A 223 11.00 18.62 -15.13
N SER A 224 10.79 19.95 -15.25
CA SER A 224 9.48 20.55 -15.59
C SER A 224 8.94 20.14 -16.96
N ARG A 225 9.80 20.06 -17.98
CA ARG A 225 9.41 19.62 -19.34
C ARG A 225 9.02 18.14 -19.37
N GLY A 226 9.70 17.29 -18.61
CA GLY A 226 9.34 15.88 -18.47
C GLY A 226 7.97 15.67 -17.85
N ARG A 227 7.59 16.49 -16.85
CA ARG A 227 6.25 16.46 -16.24
C ARG A 227 5.15 16.83 -17.24
N ALA A 228 5.41 17.83 -18.07
CA ALA A 228 4.48 18.24 -19.12
C ALA A 228 4.25 17.15 -20.16
N ALA A 229 5.34 16.57 -20.65
CA ALA A 229 5.26 15.44 -21.58
C ALA A 229 4.50 14.27 -20.94
N ALA A 230 4.80 13.91 -19.69
CA ALA A 230 4.14 12.82 -18.98
C ALA A 230 2.62 13.01 -18.85
N ALA A 231 2.17 14.21 -18.49
CA ALA A 231 0.75 14.52 -18.37
C ALA A 231 0.05 14.49 -19.74
N LEU A 232 0.66 15.06 -20.77
CA LEU A 232 0.11 15.06 -22.14
C LEU A 232 0.01 13.64 -22.71
N ILE A 233 1.05 12.84 -22.53
CA ILE A 233 1.07 11.44 -22.97
C ILE A 233 0.02 10.63 -22.22
N SER A 234 -0.08 10.81 -20.90
CA SER A 234 -1.10 10.16 -20.07
C SER A 234 -2.51 10.49 -20.52
N TYR A 235 -2.79 11.78 -20.77
CA TYR A 235 -4.09 12.23 -21.27
C TYR A 235 -4.41 11.64 -22.64
N ALA A 236 -3.51 11.81 -23.62
CA ALA A 236 -3.72 11.37 -25.00
C ALA A 236 -3.89 9.85 -25.08
N PHE A 237 -3.01 9.10 -24.41
CA PHE A 237 -3.10 7.64 -24.36
C PHE A 237 -4.38 7.19 -23.64
N GLY A 238 -4.71 7.79 -22.49
CA GLY A 238 -5.92 7.48 -21.75
C GLY A 238 -7.19 7.67 -22.59
N ALA A 239 -7.28 8.78 -23.32
CA ALA A 239 -8.44 9.07 -24.17
C ALA A 239 -8.58 8.05 -25.30
N VAL A 240 -7.48 7.74 -26.01
CA VAL A 240 -7.47 6.74 -27.09
C VAL A 240 -7.78 5.35 -26.56
N ALA A 241 -7.20 4.96 -25.41
CA ALA A 241 -7.40 3.65 -24.81
C ALA A 241 -8.85 3.43 -24.38
N ILE A 242 -9.46 4.43 -23.71
CA ILE A 242 -10.87 4.37 -23.31
C ILE A 242 -11.77 4.29 -24.54
N LEU A 243 -11.56 5.16 -25.53
CA LEU A 243 -12.37 5.18 -26.75
C LEU A 243 -12.30 3.84 -27.51
N SER A 244 -11.08 3.32 -27.67
CA SER A 244 -10.82 2.04 -28.35
C SER A 244 -11.46 0.87 -27.59
N TYR A 245 -11.30 0.83 -26.27
CA TYR A 245 -11.90 -0.22 -25.44
C TYR A 245 -13.43 -0.20 -25.54
N GLN A 246 -14.03 0.99 -25.43
CA GLN A 246 -15.48 1.13 -25.53
C GLN A 246 -16.02 0.65 -26.89
N ALA A 247 -15.37 1.06 -27.99
CA ALA A 247 -15.75 0.63 -29.33
C ALA A 247 -15.66 -0.89 -29.51
N LEU A 248 -14.60 -1.52 -28.98
CA LEU A 248 -14.36 -2.96 -29.14
C LEU A 248 -15.25 -3.82 -28.24
N VAL A 249 -15.51 -3.40 -27.00
CA VAL A 249 -16.19 -4.23 -25.99
C VAL A 249 -17.67 -3.92 -25.88
N PHE A 250 -18.07 -2.64 -26.01
CA PHE A 250 -19.47 -2.21 -25.88
C PHE A 250 -20.12 -1.87 -27.23
N GLY A 251 -19.37 -1.95 -28.35
CA GLY A 251 -19.89 -1.64 -29.69
C GLY A 251 -20.27 -0.17 -29.91
N SER A 252 -19.99 0.70 -28.93
CA SER A 252 -20.28 2.13 -28.96
C SER A 252 -19.22 2.88 -28.16
N ALA A 253 -18.90 4.11 -28.57
CA ALA A 253 -17.83 4.90 -27.95
C ALA A 253 -18.35 6.28 -27.53
N GLY A 254 -18.26 6.56 -26.23
CA GLY A 254 -18.67 7.84 -25.66
C GLY A 254 -17.53 8.86 -25.78
N LEU A 255 -17.48 9.60 -26.89
CA LEU A 255 -16.38 10.56 -27.13
C LEU A 255 -16.20 11.56 -25.99
N LEU A 256 -17.31 12.12 -25.47
CA LEU A 256 -17.26 13.05 -24.35
C LEU A 256 -16.61 12.43 -23.11
N TYR A 257 -17.02 11.21 -22.75
CA TYR A 257 -16.47 10.50 -21.60
C TYR A 257 -14.97 10.18 -21.81
N ALA A 258 -14.60 9.68 -22.99
CA ALA A 258 -13.21 9.36 -23.32
C ALA A 258 -12.28 10.57 -23.24
N LEU A 259 -12.78 11.78 -23.55
CA LEU A 259 -12.00 13.02 -23.43
C LEU A 259 -11.95 13.55 -21.99
N VAL A 260 -13.01 13.36 -21.20
CA VAL A 260 -13.09 13.91 -19.83
C VAL A 260 -12.41 13.00 -18.80
N ALA A 261 -12.56 11.69 -18.91
CA ALA A 261 -12.05 10.72 -17.92
C ALA A 261 -10.54 10.83 -17.64
N PRO A 262 -9.66 11.05 -18.63
CA PRO A 262 -8.21 11.14 -18.41
C PRO A 262 -7.72 12.48 -17.82
N VAL A 263 -8.57 13.51 -17.73
CA VAL A 263 -8.16 14.87 -17.31
C VAL A 263 -7.57 14.89 -15.90
N LEU A 264 -8.30 14.34 -14.93
CA LEU A 264 -7.85 14.33 -13.53
C LEU A 264 -6.62 13.41 -13.32
N PRO A 265 -6.57 12.18 -13.88
CA PRO A 265 -5.35 11.36 -13.89
C PRO A 265 -4.11 12.09 -14.45
N ALA A 266 -4.24 12.79 -15.58
CA ALA A 266 -3.14 13.54 -16.18
C ALA A 266 -2.67 14.70 -15.29
N ALA A 267 -3.61 15.40 -14.63
CA ALA A 267 -3.30 16.43 -13.65
C ALA A 267 -2.56 15.84 -12.44
N ILE A 268 -2.99 14.68 -11.93
CA ILE A 268 -2.31 13.98 -10.83
C ILE A 268 -0.86 13.64 -11.23
N LEU A 269 -0.62 13.12 -12.43
CA LEU A 269 0.73 12.87 -12.91
C LEU A 269 1.57 14.15 -12.94
N TRP A 270 1.01 15.26 -13.42
CA TRP A 270 1.72 16.54 -13.47
C TRP A 270 2.20 17.01 -12.08
N PHE A 271 1.32 16.97 -11.09
CA PHE A 271 1.62 17.46 -9.73
C PHE A 271 2.46 16.47 -8.92
N ALA A 272 2.13 15.18 -8.97
CA ALA A 272 2.76 14.17 -8.12
C ALA A 272 4.17 13.78 -8.58
N THR A 273 4.54 14.08 -9.82
CA THR A 273 5.93 13.94 -10.32
C THR A 273 6.81 15.15 -10.03
N SER A 274 6.28 16.17 -9.34
CA SER A 274 7.09 17.30 -8.86
C SER A 274 8.02 16.85 -7.72
N ARG A 275 9.33 16.99 -7.90
CA ARG A 275 10.27 16.91 -6.77
C ARG A 275 10.20 18.24 -6.00
N ALA A 276 10.04 18.16 -4.68
CA ALA A 276 10.61 19.18 -3.81
C ALA A 276 12.14 19.14 -3.95
N PRO A 277 12.85 20.28 -3.95
CA PRO A 277 14.30 20.29 -3.96
C PRO A 277 14.82 19.47 -2.78
N ARG A 278 15.76 18.53 -3.04
CA ARG A 278 16.68 18.13 -1.98
C ARG A 278 17.51 19.37 -1.70
N GLU A 279 17.33 19.98 -0.53
CA GLU A 279 18.33 20.92 -0.03
C GLU A 279 19.65 20.17 0.02
N ASP A 280 20.60 20.63 -0.78
CA ASP A 280 21.94 20.09 -0.83
C ASP A 280 22.63 20.48 0.48
N PRO A 281 23.05 19.52 1.34
CA PRO A 281 23.72 19.84 2.60
C PRO A 281 25.02 20.63 2.39
N ALA A 282 25.56 20.66 1.16
CA ALA A 282 26.69 21.51 0.79
C ALA A 282 26.39 23.02 0.89
N SER A 283 25.13 23.45 0.77
CA SER A 283 24.78 24.88 0.80
C SER A 283 24.71 25.51 2.19
N VAL A 284 24.62 24.68 3.24
CA VAL A 284 24.62 25.14 4.64
C VAL A 284 26.06 25.37 5.13
N ASP A 285 26.99 24.52 4.70
CA ASP A 285 28.41 24.60 5.09
C ASP A 285 29.14 25.82 4.49
N ASP A 286 28.74 26.27 3.29
CA ASP A 286 29.31 27.46 2.65
C ASP A 286 28.84 28.77 3.31
N ALA A 287 27.63 28.78 3.88
CA ALA A 287 27.14 29.93 4.63
C ALA A 287 27.93 30.13 5.95
N GLU A 288 28.26 29.05 6.67
CA GLU A 288 29.04 29.12 7.91
C GLU A 288 30.53 29.43 7.69
N ARG A 289 31.11 29.04 6.55
CA ARG A 289 32.50 29.40 6.19
C ARG A 289 32.68 30.86 5.77
N SER A 290 31.62 31.52 5.30
CA SER A 290 31.68 32.93 4.89
C SER A 290 31.66 33.93 6.06
N VAL A 291 31.17 33.51 7.23
CA VAL A 291 30.99 34.38 8.41
C VAL A 291 32.21 34.38 9.34
N SER A 292 33.14 33.42 9.21
CA SER A 292 34.22 33.18 10.17
C SER A 292 35.60 33.73 9.81
N ARG A 293 35.73 34.60 8.79
CA ARG A 293 36.99 35.32 8.50
C ARG A 293 36.92 36.81 8.81
N PRO A 294 37.21 37.26 10.06
CA PRO A 294 37.62 38.64 10.29
C PRO A 294 39.02 38.86 9.72
N GLY A 295 39.16 39.92 8.94
CA GLY A 295 40.29 40.19 8.05
C GLY A 295 41.63 40.42 8.77
N SER A 296 42.68 39.84 8.17
CA SER A 296 44.05 40.29 8.34
C SER A 296 44.29 41.51 7.43
N LEU A 297 44.32 42.71 8.00
CA LEU A 297 44.91 43.88 7.36
C LEU A 297 45.76 44.63 8.39
N ARG A 298 47.08 44.61 8.11
CA ARG A 298 48.13 45.59 8.38
C ARG A 298 48.11 46.37 9.68
#